data_AF-A0A2A3EU57-F1
#
_entry.id   AF-A0A2A3EU57-F1
#
_cell.length_a   1.000
_cell.length_b   1.000
_cell.length_c   1.000
_cell.angle_alpha   90.00
_cell.angle_beta   90.00
_cell.angle_gamma   90.00
#
_symmetry.space_group_name_H-M   'P 1'
#
loop_
_entity.id
_entity.type
_entity.pdbx_description
1 polymer ?
#
loop_
_entity_poly.entity_id
_entity_poly.type
_entity_poly.pdbx_seq_one_letter_code
_entity_poly.pdbx_strand_id
1 'polypeptide(L)'
;MMRRKKRGLGSTRKMAKKTIPTALQTEISNNEEWEKLLTKTGLIVVDIYSEWSGPCTGMVSTLKKIKMEIGGDALSYATAKCDYITDLERFQGKSEPTWMFIHNGRMINLVFGAQCPQLLKVLTMELQRVQSGEEHEFSLSISERSPEEIKRLKIIEETRIAKEAAKRSRKDTIIETMICYVQAEAKARYEAEMLHLTTVLSNETCLLLYPWVFKDEEGRKRDKKSSPPYIELVEEILLENYTIEQEIRKRLNDDILATIFNESDYVLSPNAKQLLLDGKCMFMRLKINETKSEIDIHKYLLNLLFGKPELPNKETIVSEEYYAGRHRPAYITNENENEIFPIVWTPPNCQNKTIVFRTIFPTYIINTYPYEDKTAKIPIVLFKYDYTRKNELKMVLQEFEDEVVNFGIFESDKPPEAKLIAKSITDFELNTKERTGYETFVCVVKKIGCEAFLGFAGIGPYHVSENPEKGTEESKLYFPNVIFSEEIQSDDEEKPEELENPEENKNEIT
;
A
#
# COMPACT_ATOMS: atom_id res chain seq x y z
N MET A 1 55.29 -69.20 74.12
CA MET A 1 53.96 -68.55 74.03
C MET A 1 53.31 -69.01 72.72
N MET A 2 52.29 -69.87 72.75
CA MET A 2 50.85 -69.50 72.71
C MET A 2 50.52 -68.56 71.53
N ARG A 3 49.53 -68.76 70.66
CA ARG A 3 48.32 -69.60 70.71
C ARG A 3 47.60 -69.56 69.34
N ARG A 4 47.20 -70.74 68.87
CA ARG A 4 45.88 -71.11 68.30
C ARG A 4 45.25 -70.33 67.12
N LYS A 5 45.26 -71.00 65.96
CA LYS A 5 44.11 -71.11 65.03
C LYS A 5 42.89 -71.67 65.77
N LYS A 6 41.70 -71.10 65.56
CA LYS A 6 40.40 -71.78 65.78
C LYS A 6 39.43 -71.44 64.66
N ARG A 7 39.01 -72.49 63.94
CA ARG A 7 37.76 -72.55 63.17
C ARG A 7 36.58 -72.42 64.15
N GLY A 8 35.51 -71.76 63.72
CA GLY A 8 34.21 -71.75 64.40
C GLY A 8 33.09 -71.60 63.38
N LEU A 9 32.24 -72.62 63.31
CA LEU A 9 31.04 -72.73 62.47
C LEU A 9 29.94 -71.74 62.88
N GLY A 10 29.20 -71.27 61.86
CA GLY A 10 27.73 -71.35 61.80
C GLY A 10 26.88 -70.49 62.73
N SER A 11 26.29 -69.43 62.18
CA SER A 11 24.93 -69.00 62.57
C SER A 11 24.24 -68.33 61.37
N THR A 12 23.30 -69.06 60.77
CA THR A 12 22.37 -68.57 59.74
C THR A 12 21.33 -67.65 60.39
N ARG A 13 21.49 -66.33 60.23
CA ARG A 13 20.42 -65.36 60.50
C ARG A 13 19.58 -65.16 59.23
N LYS A 14 18.33 -65.60 59.27
CA LYS A 14 17.28 -65.22 58.32
C LYS A 14 17.14 -63.68 58.32
N MET A 15 17.40 -63.04 57.18
CA MET A 15 17.07 -61.63 56.98
C MET A 15 15.56 -61.49 56.72
N ALA A 16 14.89 -60.72 57.58
CA ALA A 16 13.56 -60.20 57.30
C ALA A 16 13.64 -59.26 56.09
N LYS A 17 12.76 -59.46 55.10
CA LYS A 17 12.58 -58.54 53.97
C LYS A 17 12.19 -57.16 54.51
N LYS A 18 13.09 -56.18 54.38
CA LYS A 18 12.78 -54.76 54.56
C LYS A 18 11.83 -54.34 53.43
N THR A 19 10.59 -54.01 53.77
CA THR A 19 9.63 -53.37 52.87
C THR A 19 10.17 -51.99 52.51
N ILE A 20 10.43 -51.77 51.22
CA ILE A 20 10.90 -50.49 50.68
C ILE A 20 9.72 -49.51 50.75
N PRO A 21 9.90 -48.24 51.17
CA PRO A 21 8.83 -47.26 51.18
C PRO A 21 8.35 -47.02 49.75
N THR A 22 7.08 -47.32 49.47
CA THR A 22 6.46 -47.07 48.16
C THR A 22 6.47 -45.57 47.88
N ALA A 23 7.17 -45.14 46.83
CA ALA A 23 7.14 -43.74 46.38
C ALA A 23 5.69 -43.34 46.05
N LEU A 24 5.20 -42.25 46.65
CA LEU A 24 3.80 -41.80 46.51
C LEU A 24 3.43 -41.37 45.08
N GLN A 25 4.45 -41.08 44.25
CA GLN A 25 4.36 -40.61 42.88
C GLN A 25 5.30 -41.45 41.99
N THR A 26 4.82 -41.90 40.84
CA THR A 26 5.62 -42.65 39.86
C THR A 26 6.06 -41.75 38.71
N GLU A 27 7.35 -41.68 38.40
CA GLU A 27 7.83 -40.98 37.21
C GLU A 27 7.78 -41.92 36.01
N ILE A 28 7.24 -41.45 34.89
CA ILE A 28 7.07 -42.18 33.64
C ILE A 28 7.80 -41.41 32.53
N SER A 29 8.70 -42.11 31.86
CA SER A 29 9.65 -41.50 30.92
C SER A 29 9.74 -42.20 29.57
N ASN A 30 9.02 -43.30 29.37
CA ASN A 30 9.00 -44.08 28.13
C ASN A 30 7.69 -44.85 27.96
N ASN A 31 7.46 -45.36 26.75
CA ASN A 31 6.25 -46.12 26.39
C ASN A 31 6.07 -47.41 27.22
N GLU A 32 7.13 -48.12 27.61
CA GLU A 32 6.98 -49.37 28.38
C GLU A 32 6.46 -49.11 29.81
N GLU A 33 6.95 -48.04 30.45
CA GLU A 33 6.46 -47.59 31.75
C GLU A 33 5.03 -47.06 31.66
N TRP A 34 4.70 -46.40 30.55
CA TRP A 34 3.35 -45.92 30.25
C TRP A 34 2.36 -47.08 30.18
N GLU A 35 2.62 -48.10 29.36
CA GLU A 35 1.76 -49.28 29.24
C GLU A 35 1.55 -49.99 30.59
N LYS A 36 2.62 -50.12 31.39
CA LYS A 36 2.51 -50.68 32.76
C LYS A 36 1.61 -49.83 33.65
N LEU A 37 1.68 -48.50 33.55
CA LEU A 37 0.82 -47.61 34.33
C LEU A 37 -0.65 -47.85 34.00
N LEU A 38 -1.00 -48.03 32.73
CA LEU A 38 -2.38 -48.22 32.27
C LEU A 38 -3.04 -49.50 32.78
N THR A 39 -2.24 -50.52 33.14
CA THR A 39 -2.73 -51.77 33.73
C THR A 39 -3.12 -51.65 35.21
N LYS A 40 -2.79 -50.53 35.88
CA LYS A 40 -3.12 -50.35 37.30
C LYS A 40 -4.63 -50.16 37.49
N THR A 41 -5.14 -50.72 38.58
CA THR A 41 -6.53 -50.57 39.00
C THR A 41 -6.72 -49.29 39.84
N GLY A 42 -7.95 -48.78 39.86
CA GLY A 42 -8.29 -47.53 40.53
C GLY A 42 -8.08 -46.30 39.65
N LEU A 43 -8.18 -45.12 40.26
CA LEU A 43 -8.00 -43.85 39.58
C LEU A 43 -6.51 -43.51 39.48
N ILE A 44 -6.05 -43.15 38.30
CA ILE A 44 -4.67 -42.70 38.05
C ILE A 44 -4.74 -41.24 37.61
N VAL A 45 -3.94 -40.38 38.24
CA VAL A 45 -3.83 -38.97 37.88
C VAL A 45 -2.39 -38.72 37.42
N VAL A 46 -2.26 -38.25 36.19
CA VAL A 46 -0.97 -38.03 35.53
C VAL A 46 -0.76 -36.55 35.30
N ASP A 47 0.35 -36.02 35.83
CA ASP A 47 0.88 -34.70 35.46
C ASP A 47 1.74 -34.84 34.19
N ILE A 48 1.24 -34.33 33.08
CA ILE A 48 1.89 -34.39 31.76
C ILE A 48 2.65 -33.09 31.54
N TYR A 49 3.92 -33.21 31.21
CA TYR A 49 4.82 -32.07 31.03
C TYR A 49 5.85 -32.34 29.93
N SER A 50 6.39 -31.25 29.36
CA SER A 50 7.51 -31.31 28.42
C SER A 50 8.85 -31.28 29.16
N GLU A 51 9.88 -31.96 28.64
CA GLU A 51 11.18 -32.12 29.28
C GLU A 51 11.79 -30.79 29.75
N TRP A 52 11.69 -29.75 28.93
CA TRP A 52 12.24 -28.43 29.21
C TRP A 52 11.47 -27.65 30.31
N SER A 53 10.20 -27.98 30.56
CA SER A 53 9.37 -27.29 31.56
C SER A 53 9.38 -27.99 32.92
N GLY A 54 9.59 -29.31 32.94
CA GLY A 54 9.56 -30.11 34.16
C GLY A 54 8.13 -30.28 34.74
N PRO A 55 7.95 -31.20 35.72
CA PRO A 55 6.64 -31.44 36.31
C PRO A 55 6.20 -30.30 37.24
N CYS A 56 4.90 -30.20 37.51
CA CYS A 56 4.34 -29.16 38.36
C CYS A 56 4.70 -29.38 39.84
N THR A 57 5.72 -28.70 40.33
CA THR A 57 6.18 -28.81 41.72
C THR A 57 5.18 -28.24 42.74
N GLY A 58 4.44 -27.20 42.36
CA GLY A 58 3.50 -26.49 43.25
C GLY A 58 2.28 -27.32 43.67
N MET A 59 1.93 -28.36 42.92
CA MET A 59 0.75 -29.20 43.18
C MET A 59 1.06 -30.50 43.93
N VAL A 60 2.34 -30.88 44.04
CA VAL A 60 2.78 -32.15 44.63
C VAL A 60 2.33 -32.31 46.08
N SER A 61 2.42 -31.25 46.91
CA SER A 61 2.02 -31.30 48.32
C SER A 61 0.51 -31.56 48.48
N THR A 62 -0.30 -30.95 47.63
CA THR A 62 -1.76 -31.06 47.67
C THR A 62 -2.22 -32.46 47.25
N LEU A 63 -1.63 -33.01 46.19
CA LEU A 63 -1.93 -34.37 45.73
C LEU A 63 -1.51 -35.43 46.76
N LYS A 64 -0.34 -35.25 47.39
CA LYS A 64 0.10 -36.14 48.49
C LYS A 64 -0.90 -36.17 49.64
N LYS A 65 -1.42 -35.00 50.04
CA LYS A 65 -2.43 -34.89 51.09
C LYS A 65 -3.69 -35.70 50.75
N ILE A 66 -4.21 -35.58 49.52
CA ILE A 66 -5.40 -36.32 49.09
C ILE A 66 -5.15 -37.83 49.03
N LYS A 67 -3.98 -38.27 48.55
CA LYS A 67 -3.63 -39.71 48.56
C LYS A 67 -3.76 -40.30 49.96
N MET A 68 -3.28 -39.57 50.97
CA MET A 68 -3.22 -40.03 52.34
C MET A 68 -4.58 -39.95 53.05
N GLU A 69 -5.38 -38.91 52.80
CA GLU A 69 -6.63 -38.66 53.52
C GLU A 69 -7.83 -39.43 52.94
N ILE A 70 -7.91 -39.58 51.61
CA ILE A 70 -9.14 -40.04 50.93
C ILE A 70 -8.84 -41.12 49.87
N GLY A 71 -7.73 -41.01 49.15
CA GLY A 71 -7.42 -41.86 48.00
C GLY A 71 -6.97 -43.29 48.34
N GLY A 72 -6.17 -43.45 49.40
CA GLY A 72 -5.61 -44.75 49.79
C GLY A 72 -4.95 -45.49 48.63
N ASP A 73 -5.21 -46.80 48.53
CA ASP A 73 -4.72 -47.65 47.44
C ASP A 73 -5.53 -47.49 46.14
N ALA A 74 -6.68 -46.83 46.18
CA ALA A 74 -7.55 -46.60 45.01
C ALA A 74 -7.10 -45.42 44.14
N LEU A 75 -6.07 -44.66 44.56
CA LEU A 75 -5.57 -43.47 43.86
C LEU A 75 -4.05 -43.54 43.63
N SER A 76 -3.66 -43.52 42.36
CA SER A 76 -2.28 -43.47 41.91
C SER A 76 -1.93 -42.12 41.31
N TYR A 77 -0.74 -41.60 41.64
CA TYR A 77 -0.19 -40.38 41.04
C TYR A 77 1.02 -40.71 40.19
N ALA A 78 1.09 -40.11 39.01
CA ALA A 78 2.22 -40.22 38.12
C ALA A 78 2.58 -38.87 37.50
N THR A 79 3.82 -38.74 37.04
CA THR A 79 4.29 -37.66 36.18
C THR A 79 4.80 -38.27 34.89
N ALA A 80 4.42 -37.73 33.74
CA ALA A 80 4.75 -38.27 32.43
C ALA A 80 5.43 -37.22 31.54
N LYS A 81 6.62 -37.57 31.03
CA LYS A 81 7.35 -36.77 30.03
C LYS A 81 6.73 -37.01 28.65
N CYS A 82 6.00 -36.04 28.13
CA CYS A 82 5.28 -36.20 26.85
C CYS A 82 6.20 -36.33 25.63
N ASP A 83 7.46 -35.87 25.72
CA ASP A 83 8.43 -35.92 24.63
C ASP A 83 8.82 -37.36 24.24
N TYR A 84 8.66 -38.32 25.16
CA TYR A 84 9.12 -39.70 25.03
C TYR A 84 8.00 -40.75 25.06
N ILE A 85 6.73 -40.32 25.03
CA ILE A 85 5.56 -41.18 25.13
C ILE A 85 4.63 -40.88 23.95
N THR A 86 4.43 -41.86 23.08
CA THR A 86 3.72 -41.68 21.80
C THR A 86 2.28 -41.21 22.01
N ASP A 87 1.58 -41.77 22.99
CA ASP A 87 0.22 -41.39 23.34
C ASP A 87 0.08 -39.94 23.80
N LEU A 88 1.15 -39.33 24.29
CA LEU A 88 1.15 -38.00 24.89
C LEU A 88 1.79 -36.93 24.00
N GLU A 89 2.24 -37.29 22.80
CA GLU A 89 2.93 -36.40 21.86
C GLU A 89 2.18 -35.08 21.61
N ARG A 90 0.84 -35.13 21.56
CA ARG A 90 -0.02 -33.93 21.37
C ARG A 90 0.07 -32.86 22.47
N PHE A 91 0.68 -33.18 23.61
CA PHE A 91 0.89 -32.25 24.73
C PHE A 91 2.30 -31.61 24.71
N GLN A 92 3.15 -31.96 23.76
CA GLN A 92 4.49 -31.40 23.61
C GLN A 92 4.49 -29.90 23.36
N GLY A 93 5.58 -29.24 23.76
CA GLY A 93 5.82 -27.82 23.50
C GLY A 93 4.99 -26.86 24.37
N LYS A 94 4.35 -27.37 25.43
CA LYS A 94 3.50 -26.57 26.33
C LYS A 94 4.17 -26.42 27.70
N SER A 95 4.20 -25.20 28.23
CA SER A 95 4.63 -24.90 29.60
C SER A 95 3.51 -25.06 30.63
N GLU A 96 2.26 -25.14 30.19
CA GLU A 96 1.10 -25.32 31.06
C GLU A 96 0.97 -26.79 31.49
N PRO A 97 0.87 -27.10 32.80
CA PRO A 97 0.72 -28.47 33.26
C PRO A 97 -0.63 -29.05 32.81
N THR A 98 -0.63 -30.30 32.38
CA THR A 98 -1.85 -31.00 31.94
C THR A 98 -2.11 -32.21 32.82
N TRP A 99 -3.24 -32.23 33.51
CA TRP A 99 -3.66 -33.27 34.42
C TRP A 99 -4.62 -34.23 33.73
N MET A 100 -4.17 -35.45 33.47
CA MET A 100 -4.99 -36.51 32.87
C MET A 100 -5.47 -37.48 33.93
N PHE A 101 -6.77 -37.77 33.91
CA PHE A 101 -7.40 -38.75 34.80
C PHE A 101 -7.68 -40.02 34.00
N ILE A 102 -7.18 -41.15 34.48
CA ILE A 102 -7.24 -42.44 33.81
C ILE A 102 -7.90 -43.47 34.75
N HIS A 103 -8.86 -44.21 34.22
CA HIS A 103 -9.51 -45.33 34.91
C HIS A 103 -9.72 -46.47 33.91
N ASN A 104 -9.33 -47.69 34.29
CA ASN A 104 -9.36 -48.88 33.43
C ASN A 104 -8.66 -48.68 32.07
N GLY A 105 -7.48 -48.04 32.09
CA GLY A 105 -6.67 -47.77 30.90
C GLY A 105 -7.26 -46.72 29.94
N ARG A 106 -8.35 -46.03 30.31
CA ARG A 106 -9.00 -45.00 29.49
C ARG A 106 -8.96 -43.63 30.14
N MET A 107 -8.86 -42.58 29.33
CA MET A 107 -8.93 -41.20 29.78
C MET A 107 -10.39 -40.85 30.11
N ILE A 108 -10.64 -40.42 31.34
CA ILE A 108 -11.98 -40.06 31.83
C ILE A 108 -12.14 -38.56 32.10
N ASN A 109 -11.03 -37.85 32.30
CA ASN A 109 -11.04 -36.40 32.50
C ASN A 109 -9.69 -35.78 32.12
N LEU A 110 -9.69 -34.51 31.74
CA LEU A 110 -8.49 -33.77 31.36
C LEU A 110 -8.62 -32.31 31.82
N VAL A 111 -7.68 -31.85 32.65
CA VAL A 111 -7.65 -30.50 33.20
C VAL A 111 -6.33 -29.85 32.84
N PHE A 112 -6.37 -28.64 32.29
CA PHE A 112 -5.15 -27.88 31.98
C PHE A 112 -4.97 -26.74 32.98
N GLY A 113 -3.70 -26.47 33.31
CA GLY A 113 -3.29 -25.39 34.19
C GLY A 113 -3.11 -25.80 35.64
N ALA A 114 -2.63 -24.84 36.44
CA ALA A 114 -2.32 -25.04 37.86
C ALA A 114 -3.45 -24.55 38.79
N GLN A 115 -4.70 -24.52 38.32
CA GLN A 115 -5.82 -24.02 39.10
C GLN A 115 -6.25 -25.02 40.18
N CYS A 116 -5.58 -24.96 41.34
CA CYS A 116 -5.72 -25.93 42.43
C CYS A 116 -7.18 -26.22 42.84
N PRO A 117 -8.06 -25.23 43.12
CA PRO A 117 -9.44 -25.53 43.55
C PRO A 117 -10.25 -26.35 42.52
N GLN A 118 -10.05 -26.07 41.23
CA GLN A 118 -10.73 -26.79 40.16
C GLN A 118 -10.21 -28.22 40.05
N LEU A 119 -8.89 -28.40 40.08
CA LEU A 119 -8.29 -29.73 40.03
C LEU A 119 -8.76 -30.61 41.20
N LEU A 120 -8.82 -30.07 42.42
CA LEU A 120 -9.27 -30.81 43.60
C LEU A 120 -10.75 -31.21 43.50
N LYS A 121 -11.59 -30.33 42.97
CA LYS A 121 -13.02 -30.62 42.76
C LYS A 121 -13.20 -31.77 41.78
N VAL A 122 -12.52 -31.72 40.62
CA VAL A 122 -12.56 -32.78 39.61
C VAL A 122 -12.01 -34.09 40.19
N LEU A 123 -10.87 -34.05 40.86
CA LEU A 123 -10.25 -35.22 41.49
C LEU A 123 -11.16 -35.91 42.50
N THR A 124 -11.77 -35.15 43.41
CA THR A 124 -12.65 -35.73 44.43
C THR A 124 -13.90 -36.32 43.81
N MET A 125 -14.47 -35.65 42.79
CA MET A 125 -15.63 -36.11 42.04
C MET A 125 -15.33 -37.43 41.30
N GLU A 126 -14.24 -37.50 40.54
CA GLU A 126 -13.88 -38.72 39.79
C GLU A 126 -13.51 -39.87 40.74
N LEU A 127 -12.83 -39.59 41.85
CA LEU A 127 -12.53 -40.61 42.85
C LEU A 127 -13.79 -41.20 43.48
N GLN A 128 -14.78 -40.35 43.79
CA GLN A 128 -16.08 -40.80 44.28
C GLN A 128 -16.80 -41.69 43.26
N ARG A 129 -16.81 -41.31 41.98
CA ARG A 129 -17.42 -42.12 40.91
C ARG A 129 -16.76 -43.50 40.79
N VAL A 130 -15.43 -43.56 40.87
CA VAL A 130 -14.70 -44.84 40.86
C VAL A 130 -15.08 -45.70 42.07
N GLN A 131 -15.27 -45.11 43.24
CA GLN A 131 -15.64 -45.83 44.47
C GLN A 131 -17.12 -46.27 44.49
N SER A 132 -18.03 -45.47 43.96
CA SER A 132 -19.47 -45.78 43.88
C SER A 132 -19.84 -46.64 42.66
N GLY A 133 -18.92 -46.78 41.69
CA GLY A 133 -19.18 -47.49 40.43
C GLY A 133 -20.06 -46.71 39.46
N GLU A 134 -20.12 -45.38 39.60
CA GLU A 134 -20.85 -44.50 38.70
C GLU A 134 -20.14 -44.34 37.34
N GLU A 135 -20.92 -44.02 36.30
CA GLU A 135 -20.38 -43.74 34.98
C GLU A 135 -19.64 -42.39 34.93
N HIS A 136 -18.53 -42.36 34.18
CA HIS A 136 -17.74 -41.16 33.90
C HIS A 136 -18.43 -40.29 32.85
N GLU A 137 -18.19 -38.98 32.87
CA GLU A 137 -18.76 -38.06 31.88
C GLU A 137 -18.34 -38.42 30.45
N PHE A 138 -17.10 -38.91 30.28
CA PHE A 138 -16.65 -39.59 29.08
C PHE A 138 -15.63 -40.68 29.45
N SER A 139 -15.38 -41.60 28.52
CA SER A 139 -14.32 -42.60 28.63
C SER A 139 -13.70 -42.84 27.25
N LEU A 140 -12.62 -42.10 26.97
CA LEU A 140 -11.98 -42.04 25.67
C LEU A 140 -10.65 -42.80 25.68
N SER A 141 -10.19 -43.21 24.51
CA SER A 141 -8.82 -43.65 24.34
C SER A 141 -7.86 -42.51 24.69
N ILE A 142 -6.69 -42.85 25.22
CA ILE A 142 -5.68 -41.85 25.62
C ILE A 142 -5.21 -41.05 24.42
N SER A 143 -5.16 -41.63 23.23
CA SER A 143 -4.75 -40.93 22.01
C SER A 143 -5.84 -40.00 21.46
N GLU A 144 -7.09 -40.08 21.94
CA GLU A 144 -8.20 -39.21 21.53
C GLU A 144 -8.18 -37.87 22.25
N ARG A 145 -8.73 -36.84 21.61
CA ARG A 145 -8.85 -35.50 22.20
C ARG A 145 -10.06 -35.41 23.11
N SER A 146 -9.87 -34.84 24.30
CA SER A 146 -10.98 -34.59 25.22
C SER A 146 -11.88 -33.43 24.75
N PRO A 147 -13.13 -33.34 25.23
CA PRO A 147 -14.01 -32.20 24.93
C PRO A 147 -13.38 -30.84 25.28
N GLU A 148 -12.65 -30.78 26.39
CA GLU A 148 -11.97 -29.56 26.86
C GLU A 148 -10.78 -29.18 25.96
N GLU A 149 -10.03 -30.17 25.45
CA GLU A 149 -8.96 -29.96 24.47
C GLU A 149 -9.52 -29.41 23.15
N ILE A 150 -10.62 -29.99 22.66
CA ILE A 150 -11.30 -29.53 21.44
C ILE A 150 -11.80 -28.09 21.60
N LYS A 151 -12.37 -27.73 22.75
CA LYS A 151 -12.84 -26.38 23.05
C LYS A 151 -11.69 -25.36 23.05
N ARG A 152 -10.57 -25.68 23.69
CA ARG A 152 -9.36 -24.83 23.69
C ARG A 152 -8.83 -24.63 22.27
N LEU A 153 -8.75 -25.71 21.46
CA LEU A 153 -8.26 -25.63 20.08
C LEU A 153 -9.14 -24.71 19.22
N LYS A 154 -10.47 -24.78 19.36
CA LYS A 154 -11.40 -23.88 18.67
C LYS A 154 -11.15 -22.42 19.04
N ILE A 155 -11.03 -22.10 20.33
CA ILE A 155 -10.77 -20.74 20.80
C ILE A 155 -9.43 -20.21 20.27
N ILE A 156 -8.38 -21.04 20.29
CA ILE A 156 -7.06 -20.68 19.77
C ILE A 156 -7.13 -20.38 18.27
N GLU A 157 -7.80 -21.23 17.50
CA GLU A 157 -7.93 -21.08 16.05
C GLU A 157 -8.79 -19.86 15.69
N GLU A 158 -9.93 -19.66 16.35
CA GLU A 158 -10.76 -18.46 16.19
C GLU A 158 -9.99 -17.18 16.54
N THR A 159 -9.18 -17.22 17.60
CA THR A 159 -8.32 -16.08 17.99
C THR A 159 -7.23 -15.82 16.95
N ARG A 160 -6.63 -16.87 16.37
CA ARG A 160 -5.63 -16.75 15.30
C ARG A 160 -6.25 -16.11 14.06
N ILE A 161 -7.39 -16.63 13.62
CA ILE A 161 -8.16 -16.10 12.48
C ILE A 161 -8.55 -14.64 12.74
N ALA A 162 -9.06 -14.31 13.93
CA ALA A 162 -9.43 -12.95 14.30
C ALA A 162 -8.22 -11.99 14.31
N LYS A 163 -7.07 -12.43 14.83
CA LYS A 163 -5.82 -11.63 14.80
C LYS A 163 -5.33 -11.39 13.38
N GLU A 164 -5.37 -12.41 12.52
CA GLU A 164 -4.98 -12.29 11.10
C GLU A 164 -5.94 -11.37 10.34
N ALA A 165 -7.25 -11.51 10.56
CA ALA A 165 -8.27 -10.63 9.99
C ALA A 165 -8.09 -9.17 10.44
N ALA A 166 -7.86 -8.93 11.73
CA ALA A 166 -7.60 -7.59 12.26
C ALA A 166 -6.33 -6.97 11.68
N LYS A 167 -5.25 -7.75 11.51
CA LYS A 167 -4.02 -7.28 10.87
C LYS A 167 -4.24 -6.92 9.40
N ARG A 168 -5.04 -7.72 8.67
CA ARG A 168 -5.40 -7.44 7.27
C ARG A 168 -6.23 -6.16 7.15
N SER A 169 -7.28 -6.02 7.95
CA SER A 169 -8.11 -4.81 7.98
C SER A 169 -7.30 -3.55 8.25
N ARG A 170 -6.37 -3.57 9.22
CA ARG A 170 -5.47 -2.42 9.47
C ARG A 170 -4.63 -2.04 8.26
N LYS A 171 -4.07 -3.03 7.54
CA LYS A 171 -3.29 -2.77 6.32
C LYS A 171 -4.16 -2.16 5.23
N ASP A 172 -5.36 -2.69 5.04
CA ASP A 172 -6.30 -2.21 4.03
C ASP A 172 -6.71 -0.75 4.32
N THR A 173 -6.99 -0.40 5.58
CA THR A 173 -7.28 0.98 5.99
C THR A 173 -6.11 1.94 5.76
N ILE A 174 -4.87 1.52 6.02
CA ILE A 174 -3.68 2.34 5.74
C ILE A 174 -3.54 2.60 4.24
N ILE A 175 -3.71 1.56 3.41
CA ILE A 175 -3.63 1.69 1.96
C ILE A 175 -4.72 2.63 1.44
N GLU A 176 -5.96 2.48 1.90
CA GLU A 176 -7.08 3.34 1.52
C GLU A 176 -6.84 4.80 1.90
N THR A 177 -6.36 5.05 3.13
CA THR A 177 -6.01 6.41 3.60
C THR A 177 -4.91 7.02 2.74
N MET A 178 -3.89 6.25 2.37
CA MET A 178 -2.78 6.71 1.53
C MET A 178 -3.25 7.04 0.10
N ILE A 179 -4.14 6.22 -0.49
CA ILE A 179 -4.75 6.51 -1.79
C ILE A 179 -5.54 7.82 -1.74
N CYS A 180 -6.37 8.01 -0.71
CA CYS A 180 -7.14 9.25 -0.53
C CYS A 180 -6.24 10.48 -0.41
N TYR A 181 -5.14 10.37 0.36
CA TYR A 181 -4.17 11.47 0.51
C TYR A 181 -3.53 11.83 -0.84
N VAL A 182 -3.02 10.85 -1.58
CA VAL A 182 -2.38 11.08 -2.90
C VAL A 182 -3.38 11.67 -3.90
N GLN A 183 -4.63 11.20 -3.91
CA GLN A 183 -5.68 11.75 -4.77
C GLN A 183 -6.04 13.19 -4.41
N ALA A 184 -6.11 13.52 -3.10
CA ALA A 184 -6.38 14.87 -2.64
C ALA A 184 -5.24 15.83 -2.99
N GLU A 185 -3.98 15.39 -2.86
CA GLU A 185 -2.80 16.17 -3.24
C GLU A 185 -2.76 16.41 -4.76
N ALA A 186 -2.97 15.37 -5.57
CA ALA A 186 -3.04 15.49 -7.03
C ALA A 186 -4.16 16.45 -7.47
N LYS A 187 -5.33 16.38 -6.83
CA LYS A 187 -6.45 17.29 -7.08
C LYS A 187 -6.11 18.73 -6.70
N ALA A 188 -5.55 18.95 -5.51
CA ALA A 188 -5.15 20.28 -5.04
C ALA A 188 -4.08 20.90 -5.95
N ARG A 189 -3.10 20.11 -6.39
CA ARG A 189 -2.09 20.55 -7.35
C ARG A 189 -2.70 20.95 -8.68
N TYR A 190 -3.60 20.12 -9.23
CA TYR A 190 -4.30 20.43 -10.47
C TYR A 190 -5.11 21.73 -10.34
N GLU A 191 -5.88 21.90 -9.27
CA GLU A 191 -6.68 23.11 -9.02
C GLU A 191 -5.80 24.36 -8.91
N ALA A 192 -4.67 24.26 -8.20
CA ALA A 192 -3.72 25.36 -8.05
C ALA A 192 -3.03 25.73 -9.37
N GLU A 193 -2.64 24.73 -10.17
CA GLU A 193 -2.12 24.95 -11.53
C GLU A 193 -3.19 25.63 -12.41
N MET A 194 -4.45 25.18 -12.36
CA MET A 194 -5.52 25.75 -13.20
C MET A 194 -5.82 27.19 -12.81
N LEU A 195 -5.79 27.50 -11.52
CA LEU A 195 -5.94 28.87 -11.01
C LEU A 195 -4.78 29.76 -11.46
N HIS A 196 -3.55 29.27 -11.37
CA HIS A 196 -2.36 29.98 -11.86
C HIS A 196 -2.51 30.33 -13.34
N LEU A 197 -2.80 29.34 -14.18
CA LEU A 197 -2.95 29.52 -15.63
C LEU A 197 -4.11 30.44 -15.99
N THR A 198 -5.25 30.32 -15.30
CA THR A 198 -6.40 31.21 -15.50
C THR A 198 -6.04 32.68 -15.23
N THR A 199 -5.20 32.91 -14.23
CA THR A 199 -4.75 34.25 -13.82
C THR A 199 -3.78 34.86 -14.84
N VAL A 200 -2.74 34.11 -15.22
CA VAL A 200 -1.69 34.61 -16.13
C VAL A 200 -2.18 34.75 -17.57
N LEU A 201 -3.11 33.90 -18.01
CA LEU A 201 -3.70 33.98 -19.35
C LEU A 201 -4.88 34.98 -19.42
N SER A 202 -5.09 35.84 -18.43
CA SER A 202 -6.25 36.75 -18.34
C SER A 202 -6.48 37.61 -19.60
N ASN A 203 -5.43 37.95 -20.34
CA ASN A 203 -5.47 38.76 -21.55
C ASN A 203 -5.26 37.95 -22.85
N GLU A 204 -5.16 36.63 -22.75
CA GLU A 204 -4.95 35.73 -23.90
C GLU A 204 -6.16 34.82 -24.09
N THR A 205 -6.47 34.50 -25.34
CA THR A 205 -7.44 33.47 -25.74
C THR A 205 -6.97 32.79 -27.03
N CYS A 206 -7.75 31.86 -27.57
CA CYS A 206 -7.43 31.21 -28.83
C CYS A 206 -8.66 30.97 -29.68
N LEU A 207 -8.43 30.78 -30.97
CA LEU A 207 -9.47 30.53 -31.95
C LEU A 207 -9.10 29.31 -32.80
N LEU A 208 -10.11 28.50 -33.13
CA LEU A 208 -10.02 27.30 -33.94
C LEU A 208 -10.78 27.52 -35.25
N LEU A 209 -10.09 27.50 -36.39
CA LEU A 209 -10.69 27.46 -37.71
C LEU A 209 -10.78 26.03 -38.25
N TYR A 210 -11.94 25.74 -38.82
CA TYR A 210 -12.23 24.43 -39.39
C TYR A 210 -11.40 24.17 -40.66
N PRO A 211 -11.06 22.92 -40.98
CA PRO A 211 -10.23 22.59 -42.14
C PRO A 211 -10.80 23.06 -43.48
N TRP A 212 -12.13 23.05 -43.63
CA TRP A 212 -12.81 23.43 -44.87
C TRP A 212 -12.59 24.90 -45.25
N VAL A 213 -12.26 25.77 -44.29
CA VAL A 213 -11.92 27.18 -44.52
C VAL A 213 -10.77 27.35 -45.52
N PHE A 214 -9.90 26.34 -45.60
CA PHE A 214 -8.75 26.31 -46.49
C PHE A 214 -8.94 25.33 -47.64
N LYS A 215 -10.18 25.10 -48.07
CA LYS A 215 -10.52 24.31 -49.26
C LYS A 215 -11.17 25.20 -50.34
N ASP A 216 -10.93 24.90 -51.61
CA ASP A 216 -11.62 25.54 -52.74
C ASP A 216 -12.95 24.83 -53.10
N GLU A 217 -13.59 25.27 -54.19
CA GLU A 217 -14.90 24.77 -54.63
C GLU A 217 -14.84 23.28 -55.00
N GLU A 218 -13.68 22.81 -55.45
CA GLU A 218 -13.39 21.41 -55.75
C GLU A 218 -12.84 20.62 -54.54
N GLY A 219 -12.81 21.23 -53.34
CA GLY A 219 -12.35 20.60 -52.10
C GLY A 219 -10.83 20.46 -51.96
N ARG A 220 -10.04 21.08 -52.84
CA ARG A 220 -8.58 21.05 -52.83
C ARG A 220 -8.03 22.10 -51.87
N LYS A 221 -6.80 21.88 -51.38
CA LYS A 221 -6.17 22.80 -50.42
C LYS A 221 -5.91 24.16 -51.05
N ARG A 222 -6.29 25.20 -50.32
CA ARG A 222 -6.11 26.61 -50.64
C ARG A 222 -5.10 27.26 -49.68
N ASP A 223 -4.32 28.21 -50.19
CA ASP A 223 -3.45 29.03 -49.35
C ASP A 223 -4.28 29.89 -48.37
N LYS A 224 -3.73 30.18 -47.19
CA LYS A 224 -4.47 30.97 -46.19
C LYS A 224 -4.80 32.39 -46.68
N LYS A 225 -3.91 33.02 -47.44
CA LYS A 225 -4.11 34.38 -47.95
C LYS A 225 -5.12 34.46 -49.10
N SER A 226 -5.45 33.33 -49.71
CA SER A 226 -6.49 33.26 -50.73
C SER A 226 -7.83 32.76 -50.18
N SER A 227 -7.92 32.46 -48.88
CA SER A 227 -9.16 32.10 -48.19
C SER A 227 -9.90 33.37 -47.73
N PRO A 228 -11.06 33.72 -48.35
CA PRO A 228 -11.84 34.89 -47.94
C PRO A 228 -12.24 34.85 -46.46
N PRO A 229 -12.69 33.71 -45.89
CA PRO A 229 -13.02 33.70 -44.47
C PRO A 229 -11.82 33.97 -43.56
N TYR A 230 -10.63 33.46 -43.90
CA TYR A 230 -9.42 33.75 -43.14
C TYR A 230 -9.03 35.24 -43.24
N ILE A 231 -9.06 35.82 -44.44
CA ILE A 231 -8.69 37.23 -44.66
C ILE A 231 -9.63 38.16 -43.90
N GLU A 232 -10.94 37.98 -44.02
CA GLU A 232 -11.91 38.78 -43.28
C GLU A 232 -11.70 38.68 -41.76
N LEU A 233 -11.46 37.46 -41.25
CA LEU A 233 -11.20 37.26 -39.83
C LEU A 233 -9.98 38.06 -39.36
N VAL A 234 -8.86 37.98 -40.08
CA VAL A 234 -7.59 38.58 -39.65
C VAL A 234 -7.57 40.09 -39.89
N GLU A 235 -8.00 40.54 -41.07
CA GLU A 235 -7.85 41.93 -41.51
C GLU A 235 -9.01 42.84 -41.09
N GLU A 236 -10.21 42.28 -40.86
CA GLU A 236 -11.40 43.08 -40.51
C GLU A 236 -11.89 42.80 -39.08
N ILE A 237 -12.03 41.53 -38.68
CA ILE A 237 -12.63 41.19 -37.38
C ILE A 237 -11.62 41.31 -36.23
N LEU A 238 -10.40 40.78 -36.39
CA LEU A 238 -9.40 40.73 -35.32
C LEU A 238 -8.52 41.97 -35.24
N LEU A 239 -8.21 42.64 -36.36
CA LEU A 239 -7.17 43.68 -36.46
C LEU A 239 -7.22 44.77 -35.36
N GLU A 240 -8.41 45.28 -35.03
CA GLU A 240 -8.57 46.34 -34.01
C GLU A 240 -8.78 45.80 -32.58
N ASN A 241 -9.02 44.49 -32.45
CA ASN A 241 -9.50 43.86 -31.22
C ASN A 241 -8.44 42.97 -30.56
N TYR A 242 -7.71 42.21 -31.36
CA TYR A 242 -6.78 41.17 -30.93
C TYR A 242 -5.52 41.18 -31.79
N THR A 243 -4.38 40.93 -31.15
CA THR A 243 -3.13 40.62 -31.82
C THR A 243 -2.99 39.10 -31.96
N ILE A 244 -2.68 38.63 -33.17
CA ILE A 244 -2.40 37.21 -33.43
C ILE A 244 -0.93 36.95 -33.09
N GLU A 245 -0.70 36.25 -31.98
CA GLU A 245 0.64 35.98 -31.44
C GLU A 245 1.25 34.70 -32.04
N GLN A 246 0.41 33.74 -32.44
CA GLN A 246 0.87 32.47 -33.01
C GLN A 246 -0.23 31.81 -33.83
N GLU A 247 0.14 31.18 -34.94
CA GLU A 247 -0.73 30.27 -35.69
C GLU A 247 -0.12 28.87 -35.75
N ILE A 248 -0.91 27.84 -35.49
CA ILE A 248 -0.50 26.44 -35.64
C ILE A 248 -1.54 25.66 -36.43
N ARG A 249 -1.09 24.68 -37.22
CA ARG A 249 -1.98 23.73 -37.91
C ARG A 249 -1.87 22.36 -37.24
N LYS A 250 -2.95 21.89 -36.62
CA LYS A 250 -2.98 20.62 -35.87
C LYS A 250 -4.10 19.73 -36.41
N ARG A 251 -3.81 18.44 -36.62
CA ARG A 251 -4.83 17.43 -36.90
C ARG A 251 -5.44 17.00 -35.57
N LEU A 252 -6.76 17.00 -35.49
CA LEU A 252 -7.49 16.62 -34.28
C LEU A 252 -7.91 15.14 -34.39
N ASN A 253 -8.02 14.48 -33.25
CA ASN A 253 -8.59 13.14 -33.10
C ASN A 253 -9.65 13.18 -31.98
N ASP A 254 -10.37 12.08 -31.79
CA ASP A 254 -11.46 12.01 -30.81
C ASP A 254 -11.02 12.37 -29.38
N ASP A 255 -9.83 11.94 -28.96
CA ASP A 255 -9.30 12.19 -27.62
C ASP A 255 -8.99 13.68 -27.39
N ILE A 256 -8.36 14.33 -28.37
CA ILE A 256 -8.09 15.76 -28.31
C ILE A 256 -9.40 16.54 -28.32
N LEU A 257 -10.39 16.15 -29.13
CA LEU A 257 -11.70 16.79 -29.16
C LEU A 257 -12.42 16.67 -27.81
N ALA A 258 -12.41 15.48 -27.19
CA ALA A 258 -12.99 15.27 -25.86
C ALA A 258 -12.30 16.16 -24.81
N THR A 259 -10.99 16.38 -24.94
CA THR A 259 -10.22 17.24 -24.04
C THR A 259 -10.53 18.72 -24.24
N ILE A 260 -10.44 19.24 -25.47
CA ILE A 260 -10.59 20.68 -25.75
C ILE A 260 -12.03 21.21 -25.57
N PHE A 261 -13.04 20.33 -25.62
CA PHE A 261 -14.43 20.71 -25.35
C PHE A 261 -14.85 20.45 -23.88
N ASN A 262 -13.98 19.91 -23.05
CA ASN A 262 -14.27 19.74 -21.63
C ASN A 262 -14.47 21.11 -20.93
N GLU A 263 -15.35 21.18 -19.93
CA GLU A 263 -15.69 22.44 -19.21
C GLU A 263 -16.25 23.58 -20.11
N SER A 264 -16.80 23.28 -21.29
CA SER A 264 -17.30 24.29 -22.23
C SER A 264 -18.82 24.37 -22.38
N ASP A 265 -19.57 23.42 -21.82
CA ASP A 265 -21.01 23.18 -22.06
C ASP A 265 -21.41 23.04 -23.56
N TYR A 266 -20.44 23.08 -24.47
CA TYR A 266 -20.66 23.04 -25.91
C TYR A 266 -20.86 21.61 -26.39
N VAL A 267 -22.04 21.36 -26.98
CA VAL A 267 -22.36 20.05 -27.56
C VAL A 267 -21.97 20.03 -29.04
N LEU A 268 -20.86 19.37 -29.33
CA LEU A 268 -20.38 19.19 -30.70
C LEU A 268 -21.33 18.28 -31.50
N SER A 269 -21.89 18.79 -32.60
CA SER A 269 -22.75 17.98 -33.47
C SER A 269 -21.93 16.93 -34.26
N PRO A 270 -22.53 15.80 -34.68
CA PRO A 270 -21.83 14.79 -35.47
C PRO A 270 -21.23 15.35 -36.77
N ASN A 271 -21.94 16.25 -37.46
CA ASN A 271 -21.44 16.90 -38.67
C ASN A 271 -20.26 17.84 -38.34
N ALA A 272 -20.39 18.69 -37.31
CA ALA A 272 -19.30 19.56 -36.86
C ALA A 272 -18.05 18.76 -36.50
N LYS A 273 -18.23 17.61 -35.83
CA LYS A 273 -17.16 16.68 -35.49
C LYS A 273 -16.47 16.14 -36.75
N GLN A 274 -17.24 15.67 -37.73
CA GLN A 274 -16.68 15.17 -38.99
C GLN A 274 -15.87 16.24 -39.71
N LEU A 275 -16.37 17.48 -39.76
CA LEU A 275 -15.67 18.61 -40.37
C LEU A 275 -14.34 18.93 -39.66
N LEU A 276 -14.27 18.85 -38.33
CA LEU A 276 -13.02 19.04 -37.57
C LEU A 276 -11.98 17.95 -37.88
N LEU A 277 -12.43 16.72 -38.11
CA LEU A 277 -11.56 15.57 -38.39
C LEU A 277 -11.12 15.48 -39.86
N ASP A 278 -11.80 16.18 -40.78
CA ASP A 278 -11.55 16.19 -42.23
C ASP A 278 -10.30 16.99 -42.67
N GLY A 279 -9.35 17.21 -41.77
CA GLY A 279 -8.08 17.84 -42.11
C GLY A 279 -7.27 18.36 -40.94
N LYS A 280 -6.37 19.31 -41.26
CA LYS A 280 -5.63 20.06 -40.24
C LYS A 280 -6.42 21.32 -39.93
N CYS A 281 -6.87 21.42 -38.69
CA CYS A 281 -7.45 22.64 -38.16
C CYS A 281 -6.37 23.70 -37.93
N MET A 282 -6.73 24.97 -37.97
CA MET A 282 -5.82 26.06 -37.62
C MET A 282 -6.21 26.63 -36.25
N PHE A 283 -5.25 26.67 -35.33
CA PHE A 283 -5.39 27.37 -34.06
C PHE A 283 -4.63 28.68 -34.09
N MET A 284 -5.24 29.74 -33.59
CA MET A 284 -4.63 31.06 -33.43
C MET A 284 -4.57 31.42 -31.96
N ARG A 285 -3.39 31.76 -31.45
CA ARG A 285 -3.23 32.36 -30.11
C ARG A 285 -3.43 33.86 -30.24
N LEU A 286 -4.35 34.40 -29.47
CA LEU A 286 -4.80 35.78 -29.53
C LEU A 286 -4.50 36.48 -28.22
N LYS A 287 -4.04 37.73 -28.29
CA LYS A 287 -3.87 38.64 -27.16
C LYS A 287 -4.76 39.85 -27.33
N ILE A 288 -5.59 40.18 -26.33
CA ILE A 288 -6.47 41.35 -26.42
C ILE A 288 -5.66 42.64 -26.36
N ASN A 289 -6.06 43.64 -27.15
CA ASN A 289 -5.38 44.94 -27.16
C ASN A 289 -5.67 45.73 -25.86
N GLU A 290 -4.66 46.41 -25.30
CA GLU A 290 -4.66 47.02 -23.95
C GLU A 290 -5.79 48.04 -23.70
N THR A 291 -6.37 48.64 -24.75
CA THR A 291 -7.47 49.60 -24.64
C THR A 291 -8.82 48.98 -24.24
N LYS A 292 -8.89 47.64 -24.11
CA LYS A 292 -10.12 46.87 -23.83
C LYS A 292 -10.02 45.96 -22.60
N SER A 293 -9.08 46.23 -21.69
CA SER A 293 -8.69 45.34 -20.57
C SER A 293 -9.78 45.04 -19.52
N GLU A 294 -10.87 45.82 -19.45
CA GLU A 294 -11.97 45.59 -18.51
C GLU A 294 -13.07 44.64 -19.05
N ILE A 295 -12.97 44.21 -20.30
CA ILE A 295 -13.99 43.40 -20.96
C ILE A 295 -13.64 41.91 -20.83
N ASP A 296 -14.66 41.07 -20.55
CA ASP A 296 -14.53 39.61 -20.64
C ASP A 296 -14.12 39.22 -22.07
N ILE A 297 -12.85 38.83 -22.21
CA ILE A 297 -12.22 38.51 -23.50
C ILE A 297 -12.97 37.43 -24.28
N HIS A 298 -13.60 36.47 -23.59
CA HIS A 298 -14.28 35.35 -24.24
C HIS A 298 -15.62 35.80 -24.79
N LYS A 299 -16.42 36.48 -23.96
CA LYS A 299 -17.72 37.02 -24.36
C LYS A 299 -17.57 38.05 -25.46
N TYR A 300 -16.51 38.86 -25.41
CA TYR A 300 -16.23 39.84 -26.44
C TYR A 300 -15.91 39.19 -27.78
N LEU A 301 -15.01 38.20 -27.80
CA LEU A 301 -14.67 37.48 -29.02
C LEU A 301 -15.88 36.72 -29.58
N LEU A 302 -16.66 36.06 -28.72
CA LEU A 302 -17.91 35.40 -29.13
C LEU A 302 -18.89 36.38 -29.77
N ASN A 303 -19.07 37.57 -29.18
CA ASN A 303 -19.95 38.58 -29.73
C ASN A 303 -19.47 39.12 -31.09
N LEU A 304 -18.16 39.26 -31.29
CA LEU A 304 -17.59 39.65 -32.59
C LEU A 304 -17.83 38.58 -33.67
N LEU A 305 -17.70 37.30 -33.31
CA LEU A 305 -17.79 36.18 -34.26
C LEU A 305 -19.26 35.80 -34.58
N PHE A 306 -20.12 35.80 -33.57
CA PHE A 306 -21.48 35.22 -33.62
C PHE A 306 -22.60 36.24 -33.35
N GLY A 307 -22.28 37.47 -32.96
CA GLY A 307 -23.26 38.49 -32.59
C GLY A 307 -23.91 38.31 -31.22
N LYS A 308 -23.49 37.27 -30.48
CA LYS A 308 -23.93 36.97 -29.13
C LYS A 308 -22.74 36.47 -28.31
N PRO A 309 -22.71 36.71 -26.98
CA PRO A 309 -21.61 36.29 -26.11
C PRO A 309 -21.67 34.79 -25.75
N GLU A 310 -22.14 33.93 -26.65
CA GLU A 310 -22.35 32.49 -26.46
C GLU A 310 -22.06 31.73 -27.75
N LEU A 311 -21.70 30.45 -27.65
CA LEU A 311 -21.50 29.59 -28.81
C LEU A 311 -22.85 29.20 -29.45
N PRO A 312 -22.92 29.07 -30.78
CA PRO A 312 -24.15 28.68 -31.46
C PRO A 312 -24.56 27.25 -31.09
N ASN A 313 -25.83 27.07 -30.70
CA ASN A 313 -26.45 25.77 -30.49
C ASN A 313 -27.19 25.29 -31.77
N LYS A 314 -27.75 24.08 -31.75
CA LYS A 314 -28.47 23.50 -32.91
C LYS A 314 -29.67 24.33 -33.40
N GLU A 315 -30.25 25.16 -32.53
CA GLU A 315 -31.41 26.00 -32.82
C GLU A 315 -31.01 27.44 -33.18
N THR A 316 -29.72 27.75 -33.12
CA THR A 316 -29.21 29.10 -33.35
C THR A 316 -29.16 29.39 -34.84
N ILE A 317 -30.01 30.32 -35.29
CA ILE A 317 -29.90 30.90 -36.63
C ILE A 317 -28.79 31.96 -36.57
N VAL A 318 -27.69 31.70 -37.26
CA VAL A 318 -26.58 32.66 -37.38
C VAL A 318 -26.90 33.63 -38.53
N SER A 319 -27.09 34.91 -38.20
CA SER A 319 -27.35 35.95 -39.20
C SER A 319 -26.13 36.19 -40.08
N GLU A 320 -26.35 36.46 -41.38
CA GLU A 320 -25.30 36.89 -42.33
C GLU A 320 -24.68 38.25 -41.94
N GLU A 321 -25.26 38.96 -40.97
CA GLU A 321 -24.67 40.17 -40.40
C GLU A 321 -23.37 39.90 -39.60
N TYR A 322 -23.13 38.66 -39.16
CA TYR A 322 -21.97 38.30 -38.34
C TYR A 322 -21.03 37.35 -39.08
N TYR A 323 -19.74 37.38 -38.72
CA TYR A 323 -18.68 36.61 -39.38
C TYR A 323 -19.05 35.13 -39.59
N ALA A 324 -19.57 34.47 -38.54
CA ALA A 324 -19.92 33.06 -38.62
C ALA A 324 -21.08 32.73 -39.58
N GLY A 325 -21.91 33.71 -39.95
CA GLY A 325 -23.03 33.54 -40.87
C GLY A 325 -22.70 33.90 -42.33
N ARG A 326 -21.64 34.69 -42.57
CA ARG A 326 -21.22 35.18 -43.91
C ARG A 326 -20.55 34.12 -44.76
N HIS A 327 -19.94 33.12 -44.14
CA HIS A 327 -19.10 32.13 -44.84
C HIS A 327 -19.68 30.74 -44.76
N ARG A 328 -19.64 30.02 -45.88
CA ARG A 328 -20.07 28.62 -45.98
C ARG A 328 -19.09 27.82 -46.86
N PRO A 329 -18.99 26.50 -46.67
CA PRO A 329 -18.24 25.65 -47.57
C PRO A 329 -18.75 25.76 -49.01
N ALA A 330 -17.84 25.89 -49.98
CA ALA A 330 -18.20 26.12 -51.38
C ALA A 330 -18.82 24.89 -52.08
N TYR A 331 -18.73 23.70 -51.48
CA TYR A 331 -19.18 22.42 -52.06
C TYR A 331 -20.59 21.98 -51.60
N ILE A 332 -21.38 22.88 -51.01
CA ILE A 332 -22.75 22.56 -50.53
C ILE A 332 -23.72 22.46 -51.71
N THR A 333 -24.52 21.40 -51.74
CA THR A 333 -25.68 21.24 -52.65
C THR A 333 -26.93 21.91 -52.07
N ASN A 334 -27.85 22.37 -52.93
CA ASN A 334 -29.10 23.07 -52.55
C ASN A 334 -30.02 22.29 -51.59
N GLU A 335 -29.74 21.02 -51.30
CA GLU A 335 -30.50 20.18 -50.37
C GLU A 335 -30.16 20.47 -48.89
N ASN A 336 -29.01 21.10 -48.60
CA ASN A 336 -28.51 21.36 -47.24
C ASN A 336 -28.53 22.86 -46.86
N GLU A 337 -29.36 23.69 -47.50
CA GLU A 337 -29.41 25.15 -47.26
C GLU A 337 -29.69 25.56 -45.80
N ASN A 338 -30.36 24.70 -45.03
CA ASN A 338 -30.73 24.92 -43.63
C ASN A 338 -29.72 24.33 -42.62
N GLU A 339 -28.61 23.73 -43.07
CA GLU A 339 -27.62 23.13 -42.18
C GLU A 339 -26.58 24.16 -41.70
N ILE A 340 -26.30 24.20 -40.39
CA ILE A 340 -25.30 25.13 -39.80
C ILE A 340 -23.91 24.56 -40.03
N PHE A 341 -23.07 25.28 -40.79
CA PHE A 341 -21.68 24.90 -41.03
C PHE A 341 -20.75 25.70 -40.11
N PRO A 342 -20.20 25.09 -39.05
CA PRO A 342 -19.29 25.80 -38.17
C PRO A 342 -17.98 26.12 -38.91
N ILE A 343 -17.67 27.41 -38.94
CA ILE A 343 -16.43 27.94 -39.51
C ILE A 343 -15.33 28.10 -38.46
N VAL A 344 -15.74 28.47 -37.25
CA VAL A 344 -14.87 28.90 -36.18
C VAL A 344 -15.39 28.42 -34.84
N TRP A 345 -14.48 28.14 -33.93
CA TRP A 345 -14.78 27.90 -32.52
C TRP A 345 -13.77 28.65 -31.64
N THR A 346 -14.21 29.10 -30.48
CA THR A 346 -13.35 29.72 -29.46
C THR A 346 -13.78 29.18 -28.09
N PRO A 347 -12.86 29.05 -27.12
CA PRO A 347 -13.23 28.73 -25.75
C PRO A 347 -14.28 29.71 -25.22
N PRO A 348 -15.38 29.23 -24.63
CA PRO A 348 -16.45 30.11 -24.16
C PRO A 348 -16.18 30.70 -22.78
N ASN A 349 -15.23 30.14 -22.03
CA ASN A 349 -14.91 30.56 -20.68
C ASN A 349 -13.42 30.35 -20.33
N CYS A 350 -13.01 30.86 -19.18
CA CYS A 350 -11.62 30.83 -18.73
C CYS A 350 -11.10 29.42 -18.39
N GLN A 351 -11.94 28.52 -17.88
CA GLN A 351 -11.56 27.15 -17.54
C GLN A 351 -11.29 26.33 -18.79
N ASN A 352 -12.24 26.33 -19.73
CA ASN A 352 -12.09 25.69 -21.02
C ASN A 352 -10.86 26.23 -21.77
N LYS A 353 -10.65 27.56 -21.79
CA LYS A 353 -9.44 28.15 -22.38
C LYS A 353 -8.17 27.52 -21.82
N THR A 354 -8.06 27.42 -20.50
CA THR A 354 -6.86 26.87 -19.84
C THR A 354 -6.59 25.43 -20.30
N ILE A 355 -7.64 24.61 -20.44
CA ILE A 355 -7.55 23.25 -20.97
C ILE A 355 -7.05 23.26 -22.42
N VAL A 356 -7.60 24.13 -23.26
CA VAL A 356 -7.17 24.26 -24.66
C VAL A 356 -5.71 24.67 -24.74
N PHE A 357 -5.27 25.64 -23.95
CA PHE A 357 -3.89 26.09 -23.95
C PHE A 357 -2.90 24.99 -23.54
N ARG A 358 -3.23 24.19 -22.51
CA ARG A 358 -2.40 23.03 -22.12
C ARG A 358 -2.35 21.95 -23.21
N THR A 359 -3.46 21.74 -23.92
CA THR A 359 -3.58 20.66 -24.92
C THR A 359 -2.97 21.03 -26.28
N ILE A 360 -3.13 22.29 -26.68
CA ILE A 360 -2.80 22.79 -28.01
C ILE A 360 -1.47 23.53 -28.02
N PHE A 361 -1.15 24.26 -26.95
CA PHE A 361 0.06 25.09 -26.82
C PHE A 361 0.92 24.70 -25.59
N PRO A 362 1.22 23.41 -25.34
CA PRO A 362 1.92 22.98 -24.13
C PRO A 362 3.31 23.62 -23.98
N THR A 363 4.09 23.69 -25.06
CA THR A 363 5.42 24.30 -25.06
C THR A 363 5.38 25.78 -24.68
N TYR A 364 4.35 26.52 -25.12
CA TYR A 364 4.17 27.91 -24.75
C TYR A 364 3.90 28.06 -23.26
N ILE A 365 3.00 27.24 -22.72
CA ILE A 365 2.67 27.25 -21.29
C ILE A 365 3.87 26.92 -20.43
N ILE A 366 4.57 25.83 -20.73
CA ILE A 366 5.74 25.38 -19.95
C ILE A 366 6.85 26.44 -19.93
N ASN A 367 7.12 27.06 -21.07
CA ASN A 367 8.24 28.01 -21.19
C ASN A 367 7.91 29.42 -20.68
N THR A 368 6.65 29.86 -20.81
CA THR A 368 6.25 31.25 -20.52
C THR A 368 5.62 31.38 -19.14
N TYR A 369 4.85 30.37 -18.73
CA TYR A 369 4.09 30.36 -17.48
C TYR A 369 4.31 29.06 -16.71
N PRO A 370 5.57 28.75 -16.30
CA PRO A 370 5.86 27.54 -15.54
C PRO A 370 5.13 27.57 -14.19
N TYR A 371 4.41 26.50 -13.89
CA TYR A 371 3.80 26.32 -12.58
C TYR A 371 4.81 25.70 -11.60
N GLU A 372 5.17 26.47 -10.57
CA GLU A 372 6.00 25.99 -9.46
C GLU A 372 5.12 25.57 -8.28
N ASP A 373 5.10 24.27 -7.99
CA ASP A 373 4.36 23.73 -6.86
C ASP A 373 5.05 24.05 -5.53
N LYS A 374 4.46 24.97 -4.76
CA LYS A 374 4.96 25.37 -3.43
C LYS A 374 4.91 24.25 -2.40
N THR A 375 4.10 23.20 -2.63
CA THR A 375 3.97 22.04 -1.74
C THR A 375 4.94 20.91 -2.07
N ALA A 376 5.50 20.87 -3.29
CA ALA A 376 6.38 19.80 -3.75
C ALA A 376 7.81 19.84 -3.16
N LYS A 377 8.24 20.97 -2.58
CA LYS A 377 9.58 21.12 -1.98
C LYS A 377 9.50 21.32 -0.48
N ILE A 378 8.89 20.37 0.24
CA ILE A 378 9.12 20.29 1.68
C ILE A 378 10.61 19.95 1.86
N PRO A 379 11.44 20.83 2.43
CA PRO A 379 12.87 20.57 2.54
C PRO A 379 13.07 19.35 3.44
N ILE A 380 13.95 18.41 3.07
CA ILE A 380 14.23 17.21 3.86
C ILE A 380 15.65 17.22 4.39
N VAL A 381 15.90 16.53 5.49
CA VAL A 381 17.23 16.32 6.07
C VAL A 381 17.42 14.83 6.30
N LEU A 382 18.58 14.29 5.90
CA LEU A 382 18.95 12.90 6.15
C LEU A 382 19.88 12.81 7.36
N PHE A 383 19.56 11.88 8.25
CA PHE A 383 20.31 11.54 9.45
C PHE A 383 20.83 10.11 9.35
N LYS A 384 22.08 9.88 9.80
CA LYS A 384 22.64 8.52 9.92
C LYS A 384 23.05 8.20 11.35
N TYR A 385 22.72 6.99 11.77
CA TYR A 385 23.03 6.46 13.10
C TYR A 385 23.67 5.08 13.01
N ASP A 386 24.45 4.75 14.03
CA ASP A 386 24.93 3.39 14.26
C ASP A 386 23.95 2.61 15.14
N TYR A 387 24.20 1.30 15.29
CA TYR A 387 23.36 0.42 16.09
C TYR A 387 23.23 0.82 17.57
N THR A 388 24.21 1.53 18.14
CA THR A 388 24.22 1.87 19.57
C THR A 388 23.07 2.81 19.93
N ARG A 389 22.63 3.63 18.98
CA ARG A 389 21.56 4.62 19.14
C ARG A 389 20.15 4.07 18.91
N LYS A 390 20.00 2.77 18.62
CA LYS A 390 18.71 2.18 18.19
C LYS A 390 17.54 2.42 19.14
N ASN A 391 17.77 2.43 20.47
CA ASN A 391 16.69 2.51 21.45
C ASN A 391 16.11 3.92 21.51
N GLU A 392 16.99 4.93 21.52
CA GLU A 392 16.62 6.34 21.45
C GLU A 392 15.94 6.64 20.10
N LEU A 393 16.51 6.13 19.00
CA LEU A 393 15.96 6.29 17.66
C LEU A 393 14.56 5.65 17.53
N LYS A 394 14.33 4.49 18.16
CA LYS A 394 13.02 3.83 18.18
C LYS A 394 11.94 4.70 18.84
N MET A 395 12.29 5.42 19.90
CA MET A 395 11.35 6.32 20.57
C MET A 395 11.02 7.54 19.70
N VAL A 396 12.04 8.21 19.15
CA VAL A 396 11.86 9.41 18.33
C VAL A 396 11.13 9.09 17.02
N LEU A 397 11.40 7.94 16.40
CA LEU A 397 10.65 7.46 15.23
C LEU A 397 9.16 7.22 15.53
N GLN A 398 8.81 6.80 16.75
CA GLN A 398 7.40 6.65 17.16
C GLN A 398 6.73 7.98 17.47
N GLU A 399 7.48 8.94 18.01
CA GLU A 399 6.95 10.26 18.37
C GLU A 399 6.69 11.14 17.13
N PHE A 400 7.57 11.10 16.13
CA PHE A 400 7.51 11.94 14.94
C PHE A 400 7.22 11.17 13.64
N GLU A 401 6.38 10.12 13.71
CA GLU A 401 6.07 9.24 12.57
C GLU A 401 5.60 10.02 11.33
N ASP A 402 4.80 11.08 11.51
CA ASP A 402 4.24 11.90 10.42
C ASP A 402 5.27 12.79 9.69
N GLU A 403 6.41 13.08 10.34
CA GLU A 403 7.50 13.89 9.80
C GLU A 403 8.61 13.06 9.16
N VAL A 404 8.63 11.74 9.39
CA VAL A 404 9.58 10.82 8.77
C VAL A 404 9.14 10.49 7.35
N VAL A 405 9.96 10.86 6.37
CA VAL A 405 9.73 10.55 4.95
C VAL A 405 10.15 9.12 4.64
N ASN A 406 11.35 8.72 5.07
CA ASN A 406 11.90 7.38 4.85
C ASN A 406 12.74 6.93 6.04
N PHE A 407 12.70 5.64 6.33
CA PHE A 407 13.60 4.99 7.27
C PHE A 407 14.06 3.63 6.72
N GLY A 408 15.35 3.35 6.87
CA GLY A 408 15.94 2.09 6.42
C GLY A 408 17.20 1.74 7.19
N ILE A 409 17.42 0.45 7.37
CA ILE A 409 18.64 -0.10 7.97
C ILE A 409 19.40 -0.81 6.87
N PHE A 410 20.62 -0.38 6.60
CA PHE A 410 21.46 -0.84 5.50
C PHE A 410 22.67 -1.61 6.03
N GLU A 411 23.20 -2.53 5.22
CA GLU A 411 24.35 -3.35 5.61
C GLU A 411 25.64 -2.55 5.84
N SER A 412 25.77 -1.39 5.22
CA SER A 412 26.92 -0.50 5.39
C SER A 412 26.61 0.94 4.94
N ASP A 413 27.49 1.88 5.28
CA ASP A 413 27.41 3.28 4.85
C ASP A 413 28.05 3.50 3.45
N LYS A 414 27.64 2.70 2.46
CA LYS A 414 28.20 2.74 1.08
C LYS A 414 27.09 2.75 0.02
N PRO A 415 26.31 3.83 -0.10
CA PRO A 415 25.33 3.95 -1.16
C PRO A 415 26.02 4.18 -2.52
N PRO A 416 25.48 3.72 -3.65
CA PRO A 416 24.22 2.98 -3.81
C PRO A 416 24.36 1.45 -3.63
N GLU A 417 25.57 0.95 -3.37
CA GLU A 417 25.87 -0.50 -3.28
C GLU A 417 25.30 -1.15 -2.02
N ALA A 418 25.02 -0.35 -0.98
CA ALA A 418 24.51 -0.80 0.31
C ALA A 418 23.10 -1.40 0.19
N LYS A 419 22.97 -2.68 0.56
CA LYS A 419 21.68 -3.37 0.59
C LYS A 419 20.85 -3.00 1.81
N LEU A 420 19.56 -2.76 1.57
CA LEU A 420 18.55 -2.57 2.62
C LEU A 420 18.29 -3.91 3.35
N ILE A 421 18.53 -3.93 4.65
CA ILE A 421 18.28 -5.07 5.54
C ILE A 421 16.84 -5.05 6.05
N ALA A 422 16.38 -3.90 6.54
CA ALA A 422 15.06 -3.77 7.16
C ALA A 422 14.49 -2.36 7.02
N LYS A 423 13.17 -2.25 7.02
CA LYS A 423 12.43 -0.96 6.97
C LYS A 423 11.94 -0.49 8.33
N SER A 424 12.18 -1.24 9.40
CA SER A 424 11.87 -0.84 10.77
C SER A 424 12.83 -1.49 11.75
N ILE A 425 13.01 -0.86 12.91
CA ILE A 425 13.86 -1.40 13.98
C ILE A 425 13.31 -2.73 14.50
N THR A 426 11.99 -2.86 14.61
CA THR A 426 11.34 -4.10 15.08
C THR A 426 11.56 -5.27 14.11
N ASP A 427 11.47 -5.02 12.81
CA ASP A 427 11.74 -6.01 11.77
C ASP A 427 13.20 -6.48 11.81
N PHE A 428 14.13 -5.53 11.95
CA PHE A 428 15.55 -5.81 12.12
C PHE A 428 15.85 -6.67 13.37
N GLU A 429 15.17 -6.40 14.49
CA GLU A 429 15.39 -7.17 15.72
C GLU A 429 14.90 -8.62 15.63
N LEU A 430 13.82 -8.87 14.88
CA LEU A 430 13.16 -10.18 14.77
C LEU A 430 13.77 -11.07 13.67
N ASN A 431 14.16 -10.48 12.54
CA ASN A 431 14.48 -11.24 11.33
C ASN A 431 15.97 -11.33 11.01
N THR A 432 16.81 -10.50 11.63
CA THR A 432 18.26 -10.48 11.37
C THR A 432 19.00 -11.42 12.33
N LYS A 433 19.42 -12.58 11.82
CA LYS A 433 20.11 -13.63 12.58
C LYS A 433 21.57 -13.32 12.92
N GLU A 434 22.26 -12.59 12.05
CA GLU A 434 23.67 -12.20 12.22
C GLU A 434 23.79 -10.69 12.18
N ARG A 435 24.37 -10.11 13.24
CA ARG A 435 24.59 -8.67 13.39
C ARG A 435 26.08 -8.41 13.26
N THR A 436 26.47 -7.66 12.24
CA THR A 436 27.86 -7.35 11.92
C THR A 436 28.38 -6.14 12.72
N GLY A 437 27.48 -5.28 13.20
CA GLY A 437 27.81 -4.05 13.91
C GLY A 437 28.14 -2.88 12.97
N TYR A 438 28.18 -3.11 11.66
CA TYR A 438 28.42 -2.09 10.64
C TYR A 438 27.12 -1.57 9.99
N GLU A 439 25.97 -2.02 10.50
CA GLU A 439 24.68 -1.61 9.97
C GLU A 439 24.44 -0.11 10.18
N THR A 440 23.96 0.53 9.11
CA THR A 440 23.72 1.97 9.07
C THR A 440 22.23 2.26 9.08
N PHE A 441 21.79 3.03 10.06
CA PHE A 441 20.39 3.42 10.23
C PHE A 441 20.21 4.80 9.58
N VAL A 442 19.47 4.84 8.48
CA VAL A 442 19.24 6.06 7.70
C VAL A 442 17.81 6.53 7.91
N CYS A 443 17.64 7.78 8.30
CA CYS A 443 16.34 8.42 8.50
C CYS A 443 16.27 9.73 7.72
N VAL A 444 15.21 9.90 6.93
CA VAL A 444 14.93 11.11 6.15
C VAL A 444 13.72 11.79 6.76
N VAL A 445 13.86 13.04 7.16
CA VAL A 445 12.87 13.78 7.94
C VAL A 445 12.52 15.09 7.24
N LYS A 446 11.23 15.47 7.25
CA LYS A 446 10.75 16.76 6.75
C LYS A 446 11.26 17.89 7.65
N LYS A 447 11.68 19.01 7.05
CA LYS A 447 12.13 20.23 7.74
C LYS A 447 11.00 21.26 7.79
N ILE A 448 9.87 20.86 8.39
CA ILE A 448 8.68 21.72 8.55
C ILE A 448 8.72 22.43 9.91
N GLY A 449 9.32 21.81 10.94
CA GLY A 449 9.46 22.37 12.28
C GLY A 449 10.83 22.11 12.90
N CYS A 450 11.14 22.79 14.01
CA CYS A 450 12.39 22.57 14.74
C CYS A 450 12.32 21.34 15.65
N GLU A 451 11.15 20.91 16.09
CA GLU A 451 10.99 19.86 17.12
C GLU A 451 11.46 18.48 16.63
N ALA A 452 10.95 17.99 15.50
CA ALA A 452 11.42 16.73 14.93
C ALA A 452 12.92 16.78 14.60
N PHE A 453 13.37 17.86 13.93
CA PHE A 453 14.80 18.05 13.63
C PHE A 453 15.67 17.98 14.89
N LEU A 454 15.28 18.67 15.98
CA LEU A 454 16.00 18.65 17.24
C LEU A 454 15.92 17.29 17.95
N GLY A 455 14.79 16.59 17.84
CA GLY A 455 14.63 15.22 18.35
C GLY A 455 15.61 14.25 17.70
N PHE A 456 15.69 14.26 16.36
CA PHE A 456 16.64 13.43 15.62
C PHE A 456 18.09 13.86 15.83
N ALA A 457 18.40 15.16 15.80
CA ALA A 457 19.74 15.67 16.06
C ALA A 457 20.22 15.39 17.51
N GLY A 458 19.30 15.40 18.48
CA GLY A 458 19.58 15.20 19.90
C GLY A 458 20.05 13.79 20.26
N ILE A 459 19.71 12.78 19.46
CA ILE A 459 20.18 11.39 19.62
C ILE A 459 21.70 11.28 19.40
N GLY A 460 22.31 12.23 18.67
CA GLY A 460 23.71 12.20 18.30
C GLY A 460 23.98 11.34 17.05
N PRO A 461 23.41 11.73 15.88
CA PRO A 461 23.77 11.13 14.59
C PRO A 461 25.25 11.36 14.29
N TYR A 462 25.90 10.42 13.60
CA TYR A 462 27.26 10.65 13.10
C TYR A 462 27.29 11.41 11.78
N HIS A 463 26.15 11.50 11.08
CA HIS A 463 25.98 12.29 9.85
C HIS A 463 24.62 12.97 9.82
N VAL A 464 24.62 14.23 9.39
CA VAL A 464 23.43 15.03 9.09
C VAL A 464 23.69 15.78 7.79
N SER A 465 22.75 15.74 6.85
CA SER A 465 22.90 16.49 5.60
C SER A 465 23.06 17.99 5.87
N GLU A 466 24.01 18.62 5.19
CA GLU A 466 24.38 20.03 5.38
C GLU A 466 23.24 20.99 5.03
N ASN A 467 22.49 20.67 3.99
CA ASN A 467 21.36 21.44 3.50
C ASN A 467 20.29 20.53 2.88
N PRO A 468 19.09 21.05 2.62
CA PRO A 468 18.00 20.23 2.07
C PRO A 468 18.23 19.68 0.66
N GLU A 469 19.05 20.35 -0.16
CA GLU A 469 19.40 19.90 -1.51
C GLU A 469 20.24 18.63 -1.44
N LYS A 470 21.32 18.67 -0.64
CA LYS A 470 22.18 17.52 -0.36
C LYS A 470 21.42 16.38 0.34
N GLY A 471 20.48 16.72 1.23
CA GLY A 471 19.60 15.71 1.84
C GLY A 471 18.73 14.97 0.82
N THR A 472 18.29 15.67 -0.24
CA THR A 472 17.54 15.07 -1.34
C THR A 472 18.41 14.17 -2.20
N GLU A 473 19.62 14.61 -2.55
CA GLU A 473 20.60 13.80 -3.29
C GLU A 473 20.99 12.53 -2.51
N GLU A 474 21.36 12.68 -1.24
CA GLU A 474 21.72 11.55 -0.37
C GLU A 474 20.53 10.58 -0.20
N SER A 475 19.31 11.10 -0.03
CA SER A 475 18.10 10.27 0.06
C SER A 475 17.88 9.42 -1.21
N LYS A 476 18.09 9.98 -2.41
CA LYS A 476 17.96 9.23 -3.68
C LYS A 476 18.97 8.07 -3.76
N LEU A 477 20.17 8.24 -3.20
CA LEU A 477 21.20 7.19 -3.20
C LEU A 477 20.85 5.98 -2.31
N TYR A 478 20.19 6.19 -1.17
CA TYR A 478 19.73 5.09 -0.29
C TYR A 478 18.36 4.53 -0.67
N PHE A 479 17.48 5.38 -1.21
CA PHE A 479 16.09 5.04 -1.49
C PHE A 479 15.74 5.29 -2.98
N PRO A 480 16.39 4.60 -3.94
CA PRO A 480 16.22 4.85 -5.37
C PRO A 480 14.81 4.50 -5.90
N ASN A 481 14.05 3.66 -5.18
CA ASN A 481 12.70 3.24 -5.55
C ASN A 481 11.59 4.05 -4.87
N VAL A 482 11.95 5.06 -4.07
CA VAL A 482 10.96 6.05 -3.61
C VAL A 482 10.88 7.06 -4.73
N ILE A 483 9.78 6.99 -5.48
CA ILE A 483 9.48 7.89 -6.59
C ILE A 483 9.47 9.32 -6.04
N PHE A 484 10.63 9.97 -6.05
CA PHE A 484 10.69 11.41 -6.24
C PHE A 484 10.25 11.61 -7.68
N SER A 485 9.09 12.23 -7.83
CA SER A 485 8.46 12.58 -9.10
C SER A 485 9.36 13.51 -9.93
N GLU A 486 10.35 12.93 -10.57
CA GLU A 486 11.09 13.51 -11.68
C GLU A 486 10.81 12.65 -12.90
N GLU A 487 9.63 12.83 -13.50
CA GLU A 487 9.45 12.50 -14.91
C GLU A 487 10.17 13.59 -15.71
N ILE A 488 11.43 13.33 -16.07
CA ILE A 488 12.03 13.90 -17.27
C ILE A 488 12.22 12.74 -18.22
N GLN A 489 11.19 12.44 -19.01
CA GLN A 489 11.38 11.75 -20.27
C GLN A 489 12.02 12.77 -21.23
N SER A 490 13.34 12.67 -21.36
CA SER A 490 14.06 13.23 -22.50
C SER A 490 13.85 12.29 -23.68
N ASP A 491 12.89 12.61 -24.55
CA ASP A 491 12.86 12.09 -25.91
C ASP A 491 13.17 13.27 -26.84
N ASP A 492 14.44 13.39 -27.20
CA ASP A 492 14.92 14.19 -28.32
C ASP A 492 15.89 13.31 -29.11
N GLU A 493 15.46 12.83 -30.27
CA GLU A 493 16.14 13.01 -31.56
C GLU A 493 15.37 12.27 -32.68
N GLU A 494 14.37 12.94 -33.27
CA GLU A 494 14.04 12.73 -34.68
C GLU A 494 14.96 13.61 -35.52
N LYS A 495 15.78 13.00 -36.38
CA LYS A 495 16.46 13.69 -37.48
C LYS A 495 15.63 13.65 -38.77
N PRO A 496 15.81 14.64 -39.65
CA PRO A 496 14.86 14.97 -40.71
C PRO A 496 15.01 14.08 -41.94
N GLU A 497 13.88 13.64 -42.50
CA GLU A 497 13.79 13.15 -43.87
C GLU A 497 14.04 14.29 -44.86
N GLU A 498 15.13 14.20 -45.63
CA GLU A 498 15.31 14.96 -46.85
C GLU A 498 14.59 14.24 -48.01
N LEU A 499 13.79 15.03 -48.73
CA LEU A 499 13.13 14.70 -49.98
C LEU A 499 14.14 14.60 -51.13
N GLU A 500 14.04 13.56 -51.95
CA GLU A 500 14.30 13.65 -53.39
C GLU A 500 13.44 12.62 -54.15
N ASN A 501 12.50 13.13 -54.96
CA ASN A 501 11.80 12.39 -56.03
C ASN A 501 12.68 12.40 -57.31
N PRO A 502 12.20 11.93 -58.47
CA PRO A 502 12.13 10.55 -58.94
C PRO A 502 12.92 10.40 -60.26
N GLU A 503 13.39 9.21 -60.65
CA GLU A 503 13.44 8.85 -62.08
C GLU A 503 13.81 7.38 -62.33
N GLU A 504 13.18 6.90 -63.40
CA GLU A 504 13.31 5.67 -64.17
C GLU A 504 14.67 4.96 -64.13
N ASN A 505 14.64 3.62 -64.00
CA ASN A 505 15.05 2.77 -65.11
C ASN A 505 14.63 1.31 -64.95
N LYS A 506 14.16 0.78 -66.09
CA LYS A 506 13.99 -0.64 -66.39
C LYS A 506 15.34 -1.36 -66.31
N ASN A 507 15.36 -2.61 -65.83
CA ASN A 507 15.77 -3.77 -66.63
C ASN A 507 15.81 -5.07 -65.82
N GLU A 508 15.14 -6.08 -66.39
CA GLU A 508 15.58 -7.46 -66.56
C GLU A 508 16.04 -8.27 -65.34
N ILE A 509 15.16 -9.17 -64.88
CA ILE A 509 15.45 -10.61 -64.92
C ILE A 509 14.20 -11.33 -65.45
N THR A 510 14.43 -12.15 -66.48
CA THR A 510 13.52 -13.01 -67.30
C THR A 510 12.63 -12.37 -68.35
#